data_AF-A0AAN7YPD9-F1
#
_entry.id   AF-A0AAN7YPD9-F1
#
_cell.length_a   1.000
_cell.length_b   1.000
_cell.length_c   1.000
_cell.angle_alpha   90.00
_cell.angle_beta   90.00
_cell.angle_gamma   90.00
#
_symmetry.space_group_name_H-M   'P 1'
#
loop_
_entity.id
_entity.type
_entity.pdbx_description
1 polymer ?
#
loop_
_entity_poly.entity_id
_entity_poly.type
_entity_poly.pdbx_seq_one_letter_code
_entity_poly.pdbx_strand_id
1 'polypeptide(L)'
;MEPILKSIETKQVWYITGCTSGTGLALTEKLLSLGHKVSGTTRDLKKLQQLSIYKNDSFLGLQVNITNSLSVLDSIEKTIEHFGELTHVINNAGYGIVGAVEEVTEEEDRKLMDALYFGPLNVIRSVLPYFRSKKDGYIFNVSSISGIKGYPRFGNYSGAKFALVGLTESLAQDVAPFNIKVSCIILGYIATGFQNGNDYSKNLIPEYQSREIYGAIMKHVETTVTAGDPYKVADVIIENSIKSDGIPYNIFIGPLSTFSIAEAKINELTQQIESQKQRNSNSYNRKMRFSYIICLILVSFYFASVCFGSFLDKPALDDDLINQINSNKKSSWTAGRNQNFEGKTIGDAIGLMGTKKTPAPFKLTEDGEAVKDSIPTSFDSRTQWPNCIHPILNQEQCGSCWAFSSSEVLSDRICIASNGKTNPGALSPQNLVSCDVFGNDGCSGGIPQLAWEYMELHGLVTDSCYPYTAGNGTVYSCEKSCSDSESYTLHRAKPLTLKTCSSVQCIQENILAYGPIVGTMEVYSDFMNYQSGVYTYQSGSLLGGHAIKIVGWGFDETSQLNYWIVANSWGPDWGINGFFWISMETCSISSDASAAQARV
;
A
#
# COMPACT_ATOMS: atom_id res chain seq x y z
N MET A 1 -8.79 -33.30 14.92
CA MET A 1 -9.21 -34.69 14.65
C MET A 1 -10.55 -35.02 15.30
N GLU A 2 -10.80 -34.61 16.55
CA GLU A 2 -12.12 -34.73 17.23
C GLU A 2 -13.32 -34.05 16.51
N PRO A 3 -13.22 -32.84 15.92
CA PRO A 3 -14.37 -32.20 15.26
C PRO A 3 -14.84 -32.92 13.99
N ILE A 4 -13.89 -33.50 13.24
CA ILE A 4 -14.14 -34.28 12.02
C ILE A 4 -14.87 -35.59 12.38
N LEU A 5 -14.57 -36.18 13.55
CA LEU A 5 -15.28 -37.38 14.02
C LEU A 5 -16.75 -37.09 14.39
N LYS A 6 -17.08 -35.88 14.82
CA LYS A 6 -18.45 -35.47 15.17
C LYS A 6 -19.33 -35.22 13.95
N SER A 7 -18.76 -34.83 12.80
CA SER A 7 -19.50 -34.66 11.53
C SER A 7 -19.94 -36.01 10.91
N ILE A 8 -19.35 -37.11 11.37
CA ILE A 8 -19.68 -38.47 10.94
C ILE A 8 -20.98 -38.96 11.60
N GLU A 9 -21.39 -38.40 12.75
CA GLU A 9 -22.58 -38.87 13.48
C GLU A 9 -23.91 -38.38 12.88
N THR A 10 -23.93 -37.31 12.08
CA THR A 10 -25.13 -36.81 11.38
C THR A 10 -24.86 -36.54 9.90
N LYS A 11 -25.37 -37.40 9.01
CA LYS A 11 -25.22 -37.26 7.55
C LYS A 11 -26.00 -36.06 7.02
N GLN A 12 -25.26 -35.00 6.67
CA GLN A 12 -25.78 -33.78 6.04
C GLN A 12 -26.12 -33.93 4.54
N VAL A 13 -26.98 -33.04 4.04
CA VAL A 13 -27.36 -32.91 2.62
C VAL A 13 -26.89 -31.57 2.06
N TRP A 14 -26.11 -31.63 0.98
CA TRP A 14 -25.44 -30.48 0.37
C TRP A 14 -25.97 -30.23 -1.05
N TYR A 15 -26.27 -28.98 -1.37
CA TYR A 15 -26.60 -28.51 -2.72
C TYR A 15 -25.46 -27.65 -3.25
N ILE A 16 -24.81 -28.08 -4.34
CA ILE A 16 -23.59 -27.45 -4.86
C ILE A 16 -23.79 -27.06 -6.32
N THR A 17 -23.57 -25.78 -6.63
CA THR A 17 -23.61 -25.31 -8.02
C THR A 17 -22.25 -25.44 -8.71
N GLY A 18 -22.23 -25.94 -9.95
CA GLY A 18 -21.02 -26.06 -10.77
C GLY A 18 -20.11 -27.23 -10.36
N CYS A 19 -20.64 -28.45 -10.41
CA CYS A 19 -19.93 -29.67 -9.93
C CYS A 19 -19.15 -30.44 -10.99
N THR A 20 -18.98 -29.91 -12.20
CA THR A 20 -18.33 -30.66 -13.29
C THR A 20 -16.81 -30.62 -13.27
N SER A 21 -16.21 -29.70 -12.51
CA SER A 21 -14.75 -29.52 -12.44
C SER A 21 -14.36 -28.66 -11.23
N GLY A 22 -13.04 -28.52 -11.00
CA GLY A 22 -12.47 -27.59 -10.03
C GLY A 22 -12.94 -27.83 -8.60
N THR A 23 -13.10 -26.74 -7.84
CA THR A 23 -13.47 -26.78 -6.42
C THR A 23 -14.83 -27.45 -6.17
N GLY A 24 -15.83 -27.22 -7.04
CA GLY A 24 -17.15 -27.83 -6.90
C GLY A 24 -17.12 -29.35 -6.99
N LEU A 25 -16.32 -29.89 -7.93
CA LEU A 25 -16.11 -31.33 -8.05
C LEU A 25 -15.32 -31.89 -6.86
N ALA A 26 -14.22 -31.26 -6.47
CA ALA A 26 -13.39 -31.71 -5.35
C ALA A 26 -14.19 -31.76 -4.03
N LEU A 27 -15.03 -30.75 -3.77
CA LEU A 27 -15.93 -30.74 -2.61
C LEU A 27 -16.97 -31.86 -2.69
N THR A 28 -17.56 -32.09 -3.86
CA THR A 28 -18.54 -33.17 -4.06
C THR A 28 -17.93 -34.54 -3.76
N GLU A 29 -16.75 -34.83 -4.32
CA GLU A 29 -16.04 -36.09 -4.09
C GLU A 29 -15.69 -36.29 -2.62
N LYS A 30 -15.19 -35.23 -1.96
CA LYS A 30 -14.84 -35.28 -0.54
C LYS A 30 -16.07 -35.55 0.33
N LEU A 31 -17.18 -34.85 0.10
CA LEU A 31 -18.43 -35.04 0.84
C LEU A 31 -18.99 -36.45 0.68
N LEU A 32 -19.01 -36.98 -0.55
CA LEU A 32 -19.45 -38.35 -0.83
C LEU A 32 -18.55 -39.38 -0.13
N SER A 33 -17.23 -39.15 -0.10
CA SER A 33 -16.29 -40.03 0.60
C SER A 33 -16.51 -40.07 2.12
N LEU A 34 -17.07 -38.99 2.69
CA LEU A 34 -17.44 -38.89 4.10
C LEU A 34 -18.87 -39.40 4.38
N GLY A 35 -19.59 -39.86 3.36
CA GLY A 35 -20.94 -40.41 3.49
C GLY A 35 -22.06 -39.36 3.56
N HIS A 36 -21.76 -38.10 3.22
CA HIS A 36 -22.77 -37.07 3.02
C HIS A 36 -23.53 -37.28 1.70
N LYS A 37 -24.71 -36.65 1.60
CA LYS A 37 -25.52 -36.63 0.38
C LYS A 37 -25.30 -35.33 -0.35
N VAL A 38 -25.18 -35.38 -1.68
CA VAL A 38 -24.87 -34.20 -2.49
C VAL A 38 -25.78 -34.12 -3.70
N SER A 39 -26.52 -33.01 -3.83
CA SER A 39 -27.09 -32.57 -5.09
C SER A 39 -26.09 -31.68 -5.82
N GLY A 40 -25.52 -32.16 -6.92
CA GLY A 40 -24.58 -31.41 -7.74
C GLY A 40 -25.24 -30.89 -9.00
N THR A 41 -25.07 -29.59 -9.29
CA THR A 41 -25.72 -28.97 -10.45
C THR A 41 -24.77 -28.53 -11.55
N THR A 42 -25.27 -28.52 -12.78
CA THR A 42 -24.54 -28.13 -13.99
C THR A 42 -25.50 -27.58 -15.04
N ARG A 43 -24.99 -26.77 -15.98
CA ARG A 43 -25.73 -26.39 -17.20
C ARG A 43 -25.75 -27.52 -18.23
N ASP A 44 -24.73 -28.37 -18.21
CA ASP A 44 -24.53 -29.47 -19.16
C ASP A 44 -24.51 -30.80 -18.41
N LEU A 45 -25.67 -31.48 -18.38
CA LEU A 45 -25.85 -32.73 -17.67
C LEU A 45 -24.97 -33.85 -18.23
N LYS A 46 -24.63 -33.82 -19.52
CA LYS A 46 -23.79 -34.84 -20.15
C LYS A 46 -22.39 -34.86 -19.56
N LYS A 47 -21.82 -33.69 -19.27
CA LYS A 47 -20.51 -33.59 -18.59
C LYS A 47 -20.55 -34.21 -17.19
N LEU A 48 -21.63 -33.97 -16.45
CA LEU A 48 -21.79 -34.52 -15.10
C LEU A 48 -21.99 -36.05 -15.12
N GLN A 49 -22.73 -36.57 -16.11
CA GLN A 49 -22.95 -38.00 -16.34
C GLN A 49 -21.68 -38.80 -16.64
N GLN A 50 -20.64 -38.14 -17.14
CA GLN A 50 -19.35 -38.78 -17.45
C GLN A 50 -18.45 -38.94 -16.22
N LEU A 51 -18.76 -38.26 -15.11
CA LEU A 51 -17.96 -38.33 -13.89
C LEU A 51 -18.28 -39.59 -13.08
N SER A 52 -17.26 -40.16 -12.42
CA SER A 52 -17.40 -41.35 -11.58
C SER A 52 -18.43 -41.18 -10.46
N ILE A 53 -18.53 -39.96 -9.91
CA ILE A 53 -19.48 -39.59 -8.85
C ILE A 53 -20.95 -39.77 -9.27
N TYR A 54 -21.27 -39.76 -10.58
CA TYR A 54 -22.66 -39.82 -11.06
C TYR A 54 -23.34 -41.14 -10.72
N LYS A 55 -22.58 -42.21 -10.48
CA LYS A 55 -23.09 -43.53 -10.12
C LYS A 55 -23.23 -43.74 -8.61
N ASN A 56 -22.93 -42.74 -7.79
CA ASN A 56 -23.02 -42.83 -6.35
C ASN A 56 -24.47 -42.65 -5.88
N ASP A 57 -25.01 -43.58 -5.10
CA ASP A 57 -26.40 -43.52 -4.59
C ASP A 57 -26.68 -42.31 -3.68
N SER A 58 -25.64 -41.69 -3.14
CA SER A 58 -25.74 -40.46 -2.33
C SER A 58 -25.57 -39.19 -3.17
N PHE A 59 -25.50 -39.30 -4.50
CA PHE A 59 -25.35 -38.18 -5.42
C PHE A 59 -26.58 -37.99 -6.31
N LEU A 60 -27.10 -36.77 -6.35
CA LEU A 60 -28.17 -36.36 -7.27
C LEU A 60 -27.63 -35.32 -8.26
N GLY A 61 -27.45 -35.72 -9.52
CA GLY A 61 -27.03 -34.82 -10.59
C GLY A 61 -28.22 -34.06 -11.20
N LEU A 62 -28.19 -32.73 -11.20
CA LEU A 62 -29.28 -31.88 -11.72
C LEU A 62 -28.81 -30.94 -12.82
N GLN A 63 -29.58 -30.86 -13.90
CA GLN A 63 -29.40 -29.82 -14.90
C GLN A 63 -30.11 -28.54 -14.44
N VAL A 64 -29.35 -27.47 -14.22
CA VAL A 64 -29.89 -26.22 -13.65
C VAL A 64 -29.34 -25.04 -14.43
N ASN A 65 -30.24 -24.15 -14.85
CA ASN A 65 -29.87 -22.81 -15.27
C ASN A 65 -29.99 -21.86 -14.08
N ILE A 66 -28.86 -21.56 -13.44
CA ILE A 66 -28.83 -20.72 -12.23
C ILE A 66 -29.38 -19.30 -12.46
N THR A 67 -29.36 -18.81 -13.70
CA THR A 67 -29.88 -17.47 -14.04
C THR A 67 -31.41 -17.44 -14.14
N ASN A 68 -32.06 -18.61 -14.13
CA ASN A 68 -33.51 -18.76 -14.14
C ASN A 68 -34.02 -19.19 -12.75
N SER A 69 -34.76 -18.31 -12.08
CA SER A 69 -35.26 -18.53 -10.72
C SER A 69 -36.20 -19.75 -10.61
N LEU A 70 -37.02 -20.05 -11.62
CA LEU A 70 -37.89 -21.23 -11.62
C LEU A 70 -37.08 -22.53 -11.76
N SER A 71 -36.05 -22.53 -12.61
CA SER A 71 -35.13 -23.68 -12.74
C SER A 71 -34.40 -23.96 -11.43
N VAL A 72 -34.01 -22.91 -10.70
CA VAL A 72 -33.36 -23.04 -9.40
C VAL A 72 -34.32 -23.57 -8.34
N LEU A 73 -35.54 -23.02 -8.26
CA LEU A 73 -36.55 -23.46 -7.31
C LEU A 73 -36.87 -24.96 -7.48
N ASP A 74 -37.18 -25.39 -8.71
CA ASP A 74 -37.45 -26.79 -9.05
C ASP A 74 -36.29 -27.72 -8.62
N SER A 75 -35.04 -27.29 -8.80
CA SER A 75 -33.87 -28.10 -8.41
C SER A 75 -33.68 -28.23 -6.90
N ILE A 76 -34.07 -27.21 -6.14
CA ILE A 76 -34.03 -27.23 -4.66
C ILE A 76 -35.16 -28.11 -4.14
N GLU A 77 -36.36 -27.99 -4.71
CA GLU A 77 -37.50 -28.86 -4.37
C GLU A 77 -37.16 -30.33 -4.64
N LYS A 78 -36.60 -30.67 -5.81
CA LYS A 78 -36.12 -32.02 -6.13
C LYS A 78 -35.06 -32.53 -5.16
N THR A 79 -34.16 -31.66 -4.71
CA THR A 79 -33.15 -32.02 -3.71
C THR A 79 -33.80 -32.41 -2.38
N ILE A 80 -34.74 -31.60 -1.91
CA ILE A 80 -35.46 -31.84 -0.65
C ILE A 80 -36.36 -33.07 -0.78
N GLU A 81 -37.05 -33.26 -1.90
CA GLU A 81 -37.88 -34.44 -2.16
C GLU A 81 -37.05 -35.73 -2.16
N HIS A 82 -35.90 -35.71 -2.85
CA HIS A 82 -35.07 -36.89 -3.01
C HIS A 82 -34.35 -37.30 -1.72
N PHE A 83 -33.81 -36.34 -0.97
CA PHE A 83 -33.02 -36.64 0.23
C PHE A 83 -33.77 -36.44 1.55
N GLY A 84 -34.95 -35.82 1.53
CA GLY A 84 -35.80 -35.51 2.69
C GLY A 84 -35.40 -34.21 3.41
N GLU A 85 -34.22 -33.68 3.13
CA GLU A 85 -33.65 -32.53 3.82
C GLU A 85 -32.67 -31.76 2.93
N LEU A 86 -32.43 -30.50 3.27
CA LEU A 86 -31.31 -29.71 2.75
C LEU A 86 -30.68 -28.97 3.92
N THR A 87 -29.36 -29.06 4.05
CA THR A 87 -28.63 -28.46 5.20
C THR A 87 -27.59 -27.43 4.76
N HIS A 88 -26.97 -27.63 3.59
CA HIS A 88 -25.86 -26.81 3.11
C HIS A 88 -26.07 -26.41 1.65
N VAL A 89 -25.78 -25.16 1.33
CA VAL A 89 -25.81 -24.62 -0.04
C VAL A 89 -24.45 -24.00 -0.36
N ILE A 90 -23.87 -24.41 -1.50
CA ILE A 90 -22.61 -23.89 -2.02
C ILE A 90 -22.86 -23.25 -3.38
N ASN A 91 -22.80 -21.92 -3.41
CA ASN A 91 -22.83 -21.16 -4.65
C ASN A 91 -21.42 -21.07 -5.23
N ASN A 92 -21.03 -22.07 -6.03
CA ASN A 92 -19.71 -22.21 -6.63
C ASN A 92 -19.67 -21.95 -8.14
N ALA A 93 -20.78 -22.13 -8.86
CA ALA A 93 -20.82 -21.94 -10.30
C ALA A 93 -20.37 -20.53 -10.72
N GLY A 94 -19.49 -20.46 -11.72
CA GLY A 94 -18.99 -19.20 -12.25
C GLY A 94 -17.95 -19.39 -13.36
N TYR A 95 -17.63 -18.31 -14.04
CA TYR A 95 -16.57 -18.20 -15.04
C TYR A 95 -16.03 -16.77 -15.04
N GLY A 96 -14.92 -16.52 -15.74
CA GLY A 96 -14.35 -15.18 -15.91
C GLY A 96 -14.38 -14.71 -17.36
N ILE A 97 -14.38 -13.39 -17.53
CA ILE A 97 -14.16 -12.71 -18.81
C ILE A 97 -12.97 -11.76 -18.64
N VAL A 98 -11.99 -11.88 -19.54
CA VAL A 98 -10.79 -11.04 -19.58
C VAL A 98 -11.01 -9.90 -20.56
N GLY A 99 -10.80 -8.67 -20.09
CA GLY A 99 -10.94 -7.44 -20.87
C GLY A 99 -10.84 -6.20 -19.96
N ALA A 100 -10.39 -5.09 -20.54
CA ALA A 100 -10.57 -3.77 -19.95
C ALA A 100 -12.06 -3.50 -19.72
N VAL A 101 -12.38 -2.60 -18.78
CA VAL A 101 -13.78 -2.24 -18.49
C VAL A 101 -14.53 -1.75 -19.74
N GLU A 102 -13.85 -0.97 -20.60
CA GLU A 102 -14.41 -0.48 -21.86
C GLU A 102 -14.53 -1.58 -22.95
N GLU A 103 -13.72 -2.62 -22.89
CA GLU A 103 -13.74 -3.70 -23.88
C GLU A 103 -14.87 -4.69 -23.62
N VAL A 104 -15.25 -4.94 -22.37
CA VAL A 104 -16.32 -5.89 -22.05
C VAL A 104 -17.65 -5.31 -22.50
N THR A 105 -18.31 -5.98 -23.44
CA THR A 105 -19.59 -5.51 -23.97
C THR A 105 -20.69 -5.61 -22.92
N GLU A 106 -21.75 -4.81 -23.05
CA GLU A 106 -22.92 -4.88 -22.16
C GLU A 106 -23.50 -6.31 -22.07
N GLU A 107 -23.57 -7.02 -23.21
CA GLU A 107 -24.08 -8.40 -23.25
C GLU A 107 -23.20 -9.36 -22.44
N GLU A 108 -21.88 -9.25 -22.58
CA GLU A 108 -20.90 -10.05 -21.84
C GLU A 108 -20.95 -9.75 -20.35
N ASP A 109 -21.03 -8.47 -19.98
CA ASP A 109 -21.11 -8.03 -18.59
C ASP A 109 -22.39 -8.50 -17.90
N ARG A 110 -23.55 -8.37 -18.58
CA ARG A 110 -24.83 -8.88 -18.06
C ARG A 110 -24.80 -10.38 -17.84
N LYS A 111 -24.27 -11.15 -18.79
CA LYS A 111 -24.13 -12.61 -18.65
C LYS A 111 -23.19 -12.99 -17.51
N LEU A 112 -22.10 -12.24 -17.32
CA LEU A 112 -21.16 -12.44 -16.23
C LEU A 112 -21.83 -12.17 -14.87
N MET A 113 -22.54 -11.05 -14.74
CA MET A 113 -23.32 -10.70 -13.54
C MET A 113 -24.44 -11.70 -13.26
N ASP A 114 -25.13 -12.17 -14.30
CA ASP A 114 -26.18 -13.20 -14.18
C ASP A 114 -25.62 -14.49 -13.58
N ALA A 115 -24.42 -14.90 -14.00
CA ALA A 115 -23.80 -16.12 -13.48
C ALA A 115 -23.18 -15.94 -12.09
N LEU A 116 -22.50 -14.81 -11.83
CA LEU A 116 -21.69 -14.60 -10.63
C LEU A 116 -22.43 -13.94 -9.47
N TYR A 117 -23.53 -13.25 -9.72
CA TYR A 117 -24.30 -12.52 -8.71
C TYR A 117 -25.78 -12.93 -8.68
N PHE A 118 -26.52 -12.75 -9.78
CA PHE A 118 -27.96 -13.06 -9.78
C PHE A 118 -28.24 -14.55 -9.66
N GLY A 119 -27.38 -15.41 -10.20
CA GLY A 119 -27.45 -16.86 -10.04
C GLY A 119 -27.39 -17.30 -8.58
N PRO A 120 -26.31 -16.98 -7.84
CA PRO A 120 -26.26 -17.18 -6.39
C PRO A 120 -27.46 -16.58 -5.65
N LEU A 121 -27.89 -15.37 -6.01
CA LEU A 121 -29.05 -14.72 -5.41
C LEU A 121 -30.36 -15.49 -5.63
N ASN A 122 -30.56 -16.10 -6.81
CA ASN A 122 -31.71 -16.96 -7.09
C ASN A 122 -31.70 -18.19 -6.19
N VAL A 123 -30.54 -18.82 -5.99
CA VAL A 123 -30.37 -19.98 -5.09
C VAL A 123 -30.68 -19.57 -3.65
N ILE A 124 -30.08 -18.47 -3.19
CA ILE A 124 -30.33 -17.91 -1.85
C ILE A 124 -31.81 -17.68 -1.62
N ARG A 125 -32.49 -16.93 -2.51
CA ARG A 125 -33.92 -16.61 -2.37
C ARG A 125 -34.80 -17.86 -2.32
N SER A 126 -34.43 -18.90 -3.06
CA SER A 126 -35.17 -20.15 -3.13
C SER A 126 -34.99 -21.02 -1.87
N VAL A 127 -33.80 -21.03 -1.26
CA VAL A 127 -33.53 -21.85 -0.07
C VAL A 127 -33.94 -21.18 1.24
N LEU A 128 -33.90 -19.84 1.32
CA LEU A 128 -34.12 -19.12 2.57
C LEU A 128 -35.47 -19.41 3.24
N PRO A 129 -36.62 -19.53 2.55
CA PRO A 129 -37.88 -19.92 3.20
C PRO A 129 -37.78 -21.26 3.92
N TYR A 130 -37.11 -22.24 3.30
CA TYR A 130 -36.89 -23.56 3.88
C TYR A 130 -35.97 -23.49 5.11
N PHE A 131 -34.79 -22.86 4.99
CA PHE A 131 -33.86 -22.70 6.12
C PHE A 131 -34.46 -21.91 7.28
N ARG A 132 -35.23 -20.84 7.00
CA ARG A 132 -35.93 -20.08 8.05
C ARG A 132 -36.95 -20.94 8.80
N SER A 133 -37.67 -21.83 8.09
CA SER A 133 -38.63 -22.74 8.72
C SER A 133 -37.94 -23.78 9.62
N LYS A 134 -36.73 -24.21 9.25
CA LYS A 134 -35.90 -25.15 10.02
C LYS A 134 -35.15 -24.48 11.17
N LYS A 135 -35.00 -23.16 11.12
CA LYS A 135 -34.12 -22.38 12.00
C LYS A 135 -32.68 -22.93 12.01
N ASP A 136 -32.23 -23.41 10.86
CA ASP A 136 -30.89 -23.91 10.66
C ASP A 136 -30.58 -23.96 9.16
N GLY A 137 -29.29 -23.96 8.83
CA GLY A 137 -28.79 -24.07 7.48
C GLY A 137 -27.50 -23.30 7.27
N TYR A 138 -26.72 -23.74 6.29
CA TYR A 138 -25.44 -23.14 5.92
C TYR A 138 -25.45 -22.70 4.46
N ILE A 139 -25.00 -21.48 4.20
CA ILE A 139 -24.84 -20.93 2.84
C ILE A 139 -23.40 -20.46 2.68
N PHE A 140 -22.68 -21.04 1.74
CA PHE A 140 -21.35 -20.59 1.35
C PHE A 140 -21.36 -20.04 -0.07
N ASN A 141 -21.01 -18.77 -0.21
CA ASN A 141 -20.88 -18.10 -1.51
C ASN A 141 -19.41 -18.08 -1.93
N VAL A 142 -19.06 -18.73 -3.04
CA VAL A 142 -17.68 -18.77 -3.52
C VAL A 142 -17.36 -17.51 -4.32
N SER A 143 -16.56 -16.66 -3.71
CA SER A 143 -15.97 -15.48 -4.32
C SER A 143 -14.49 -15.71 -4.62
N SER A 144 -13.72 -14.63 -4.74
CA SER A 144 -12.32 -14.63 -5.09
C SER A 144 -11.63 -13.49 -4.35
N ILE A 145 -10.30 -13.54 -4.26
CA ILE A 145 -9.49 -12.38 -3.87
C ILE A 145 -9.80 -11.15 -4.75
N SER A 146 -10.25 -11.35 -5.99
CA SER A 146 -10.76 -10.29 -6.86
C SER A 146 -12.06 -9.63 -6.38
N GLY A 147 -12.74 -10.21 -5.39
CA GLY A 147 -13.86 -9.60 -4.67
C GLY A 147 -13.43 -8.75 -3.48
N ILE A 148 -12.13 -8.72 -3.17
CA ILE A 148 -11.52 -7.86 -2.14
C ILE A 148 -10.69 -6.75 -2.80
N LYS A 149 -9.97 -7.06 -3.89
CA LYS A 149 -9.15 -6.11 -4.67
C LYS A 149 -9.41 -6.26 -6.16
N GLY A 150 -9.67 -5.16 -6.87
CA GLY A 150 -9.83 -5.17 -8.32
C GLY A 150 -8.51 -5.33 -9.07
N TYR A 151 -8.55 -6.01 -10.23
CA TYR A 151 -7.39 -6.23 -11.10
C TYR A 151 -7.58 -5.66 -12.50
N PRO A 152 -6.53 -5.10 -13.13
CA PRO A 152 -6.58 -4.64 -14.50
C PRO A 152 -6.89 -5.81 -15.44
N ARG A 153 -7.65 -5.53 -16.50
CA ARG A 153 -8.14 -6.52 -17.48
C ARG A 153 -9.04 -7.62 -16.90
N PHE A 154 -9.49 -7.46 -15.67
CA PHE A 154 -10.43 -8.35 -15.00
C PHE A 154 -11.45 -7.56 -14.14
N GLY A 155 -11.72 -6.32 -14.54
CA GLY A 155 -12.51 -5.35 -13.77
C GLY A 155 -13.96 -5.78 -13.58
N ASN A 156 -14.65 -6.21 -14.64
CA ASN A 156 -16.05 -6.66 -14.59
C ASN A 156 -16.22 -7.91 -13.72
N TYR A 157 -15.31 -8.89 -13.85
CA TYR A 157 -15.29 -10.06 -12.96
C TYR A 157 -15.09 -9.65 -11.51
N SER A 158 -14.12 -8.75 -11.25
CA SER A 158 -13.86 -8.23 -9.91
C SER A 158 -15.14 -7.59 -9.36
N GLY A 159 -15.77 -6.68 -10.12
CA GLY A 159 -17.03 -6.03 -9.74
C GLY A 159 -18.14 -7.01 -9.34
N ALA A 160 -18.34 -8.08 -10.13
CA ALA A 160 -19.31 -9.12 -9.80
C ALA A 160 -18.97 -9.87 -8.50
N LYS A 161 -17.68 -10.16 -8.27
CA LYS A 161 -17.21 -10.82 -7.05
C LYS A 161 -17.29 -9.91 -5.81
N PHE A 162 -17.03 -8.60 -5.95
CA PHE A 162 -17.27 -7.60 -4.90
C PHE A 162 -18.76 -7.55 -4.53
N ALA A 163 -19.65 -7.53 -5.53
CA ALA A 163 -21.09 -7.53 -5.29
C ALA A 163 -21.55 -8.76 -4.49
N LEU A 164 -21.00 -9.93 -4.80
CA LEU A 164 -21.28 -11.16 -4.05
C LEU A 164 -20.74 -11.11 -2.61
N VAL A 165 -19.56 -10.52 -2.38
CA VAL A 165 -19.02 -10.32 -1.01
C VAL A 165 -19.95 -9.42 -0.19
N GLY A 166 -20.32 -8.26 -0.72
CA GLY A 166 -21.22 -7.33 -0.03
C GLY A 166 -22.61 -7.91 0.24
N LEU A 167 -23.19 -8.65 -0.73
CA LEU A 167 -24.45 -9.37 -0.53
C LEU A 167 -24.34 -10.39 0.60
N THR A 168 -23.22 -11.11 0.66
CA THR A 168 -23.00 -12.16 1.66
C THR A 168 -22.91 -11.59 3.07
N GLU A 169 -22.21 -10.47 3.23
CA GLU A 169 -22.06 -9.79 4.52
C GLU A 169 -23.40 -9.26 5.06
N SER A 170 -24.24 -8.68 4.20
CA SER A 170 -25.59 -8.25 4.60
C SER A 170 -26.48 -9.45 4.91
N LEU A 171 -26.47 -10.46 4.04
CA LEU A 171 -27.30 -11.64 4.19
C LEU A 171 -27.03 -12.35 5.52
N ALA A 172 -25.76 -12.50 5.89
CA ALA A 172 -25.36 -13.16 7.13
C ALA A 172 -25.99 -12.51 8.37
N GLN A 173 -26.06 -11.18 8.38
CA GLN A 173 -26.70 -10.41 9.45
C GLN A 173 -28.22 -10.56 9.44
N ASP A 174 -28.84 -10.48 8.25
CA ASP A 174 -30.29 -10.57 8.08
C ASP A 174 -30.85 -11.92 8.56
N VAL A 175 -30.08 -13.01 8.40
CA VAL A 175 -30.55 -14.36 8.69
C VAL A 175 -30.04 -14.96 9.99
N ALA A 176 -29.12 -14.27 10.69
CA ALA A 176 -28.61 -14.68 11.99
C ALA A 176 -29.73 -14.95 13.04
N PRO A 177 -30.82 -14.15 13.13
CA PRO A 177 -31.93 -14.43 14.05
C PRO A 177 -32.65 -15.77 13.79
N PHE A 178 -32.49 -16.34 12.58
CA PHE A 178 -33.03 -17.65 12.22
C PHE A 178 -32.01 -18.77 12.36
N ASN A 179 -30.85 -18.52 12.98
CA ASN A 179 -29.76 -19.49 13.15
C ASN A 179 -29.26 -20.09 11.82
N ILE A 180 -29.31 -19.28 10.75
CA ILE A 180 -28.75 -19.62 9.44
C ILE A 180 -27.35 -19.00 9.35
N LYS A 181 -26.37 -19.82 8.94
CA LYS A 181 -24.96 -19.46 8.88
C LYS A 181 -24.60 -19.12 7.45
N VAL A 182 -23.98 -17.97 7.23
CA VAL A 182 -23.65 -17.51 5.89
C VAL A 182 -22.21 -16.99 5.87
N SER A 183 -21.42 -17.50 4.92
CA SER A 183 -20.04 -17.09 4.73
C SER A 183 -19.69 -16.95 3.25
N CYS A 184 -18.78 -16.02 2.96
CA CYS A 184 -18.17 -15.82 1.67
C CYS A 184 -16.82 -16.55 1.66
N ILE A 185 -16.62 -17.46 0.71
CA ILE A 185 -15.34 -18.13 0.51
C ILE A 185 -14.50 -17.27 -0.43
N ILE A 186 -13.43 -16.68 0.09
CA ILE A 186 -12.50 -15.83 -0.67
C ILE A 186 -11.33 -16.69 -1.16
N LEU A 187 -11.43 -17.16 -2.42
CA LEU A 187 -10.39 -18.00 -3.02
C LEU A 187 -9.23 -17.17 -3.58
N GLY A 188 -8.02 -17.59 -3.25
CA GLY A 188 -6.80 -17.18 -3.94
C GLY A 188 -6.58 -17.94 -5.25
N TYR A 189 -5.31 -18.08 -5.64
CA TYR A 189 -4.93 -18.89 -6.80
C TYR A 189 -5.02 -20.39 -6.47
N ILE A 190 -6.03 -21.08 -7.02
CA ILE A 190 -6.30 -22.52 -6.82
C ILE A 190 -6.16 -23.27 -8.16
N ALA A 191 -5.58 -24.47 -8.13
CA ALA A 191 -5.35 -25.34 -9.28
C ALA A 191 -6.65 -26.00 -9.79
N THR A 192 -7.59 -25.20 -10.32
CA THR A 192 -8.90 -25.67 -10.81
C THR A 192 -9.01 -25.69 -12.34
N GLY A 193 -8.04 -25.10 -13.05
CA GLY A 193 -8.14 -24.85 -14.49
C GLY A 193 -9.10 -23.71 -14.86
N PHE A 194 -9.60 -22.95 -13.88
CA PHE A 194 -10.52 -21.82 -14.09
C PHE A 194 -9.99 -20.81 -15.11
N GLN A 195 -8.70 -20.52 -15.05
CA GLN A 195 -7.99 -19.54 -15.89
C GLN A 195 -7.97 -19.97 -17.35
N ASN A 196 -7.89 -21.27 -17.61
CA ASN A 196 -7.94 -21.85 -18.96
C ASN A 196 -9.35 -21.83 -19.55
N GLY A 197 -10.38 -21.65 -18.70
CA GLY A 197 -11.78 -21.55 -19.10
C GLY A 197 -12.30 -20.12 -19.19
N ASN A 198 -11.44 -19.10 -19.00
CA ASN A 198 -11.84 -17.72 -19.14
C ASN A 198 -11.90 -17.32 -20.62
N ASP A 199 -13.01 -16.70 -21.01
CA ASP A 199 -13.13 -16.08 -22.33
C ASP A 199 -12.46 -14.71 -22.34
N TYR A 200 -11.97 -14.29 -23.49
CA TYR A 200 -11.62 -12.89 -23.73
C TYR A 200 -12.85 -12.16 -24.26
N SER A 201 -13.00 -10.87 -23.92
CA SER A 201 -14.01 -10.01 -24.55
C SER A 201 -13.93 -10.12 -26.08
N LYS A 202 -15.08 -10.09 -26.74
CA LYS A 202 -15.19 -10.02 -28.20
C LYS A 202 -14.72 -8.70 -28.78
N ASN A 203 -14.70 -7.63 -27.99
CA ASN A 203 -14.38 -6.27 -28.44
C ASN A 203 -13.05 -5.79 -27.84
N LEU A 204 -11.97 -6.51 -28.13
CA LEU A 204 -10.63 -6.09 -27.69
C LEU A 204 -10.16 -4.86 -28.48
N ILE A 205 -9.71 -3.86 -27.75
CA ILE A 205 -9.21 -2.58 -28.26
C ILE A 205 -7.68 -2.61 -28.16
N PRO A 206 -6.93 -2.44 -29.27
CA PRO A 206 -5.48 -2.61 -29.31
C PRO A 206 -4.71 -1.82 -28.23
N GLU A 207 -5.14 -0.61 -27.92
CA GLU A 207 -4.54 0.30 -26.94
C GLU A 207 -4.51 -0.29 -25.53
N TYR A 208 -5.46 -1.17 -25.20
CA TYR A 208 -5.50 -1.82 -23.91
C TYR A 208 -4.58 -3.04 -23.79
N GLN A 209 -4.13 -3.63 -24.90
CA GLN A 209 -3.21 -4.79 -24.90
C GLN A 209 -3.63 -5.89 -23.92
N SER A 210 -4.93 -6.17 -23.87
CA SER A 210 -5.52 -6.94 -22.77
C SER A 210 -5.03 -8.38 -22.72
N ARG A 211 -4.71 -8.98 -23.88
CA ARG A 211 -4.15 -10.33 -23.97
C ARG A 211 -2.74 -10.38 -23.41
N GLU A 212 -1.91 -9.44 -23.81
CA GLU A 212 -0.51 -9.34 -23.42
C GLU A 212 -0.39 -9.05 -21.93
N ILE A 213 -1.13 -8.07 -21.43
CA ILE A 213 -1.09 -7.66 -20.02
C ILE A 213 -1.64 -8.77 -19.13
N TYR A 214 -2.82 -9.32 -19.44
CA TYR A 214 -3.39 -10.39 -18.62
C TYR A 214 -2.52 -11.65 -18.68
N GLY A 215 -2.00 -12.01 -19.87
CA GLY A 215 -1.08 -13.13 -20.03
C GLY A 215 0.21 -12.96 -19.24
N ALA A 216 0.79 -11.77 -19.21
CA ALA A 216 1.97 -11.47 -18.40
C ALA A 216 1.69 -11.57 -16.90
N ILE A 217 0.54 -11.05 -16.44
CA ILE A 217 0.10 -11.18 -15.04
C ILE A 217 -0.04 -12.65 -14.66
N MET A 218 -0.77 -13.43 -15.47
CA MET A 218 -1.01 -14.84 -15.16
C MET A 218 0.27 -15.67 -15.21
N LYS A 219 1.15 -15.42 -16.19
CA LYS A 219 2.46 -16.05 -16.24
C LYS A 219 3.28 -15.75 -14.98
N HIS A 220 3.28 -14.50 -14.52
CA HIS A 220 3.96 -14.13 -13.28
C HIS A 220 3.37 -14.85 -12.07
N VAL A 221 2.03 -14.91 -11.95
CA VAL A 221 1.37 -15.66 -10.86
C VAL A 221 1.74 -17.14 -10.91
N GLU A 222 1.71 -17.77 -12.09
CA GLU A 222 2.05 -19.18 -12.28
C GLU A 222 3.50 -19.49 -11.93
N THR A 223 4.44 -18.58 -12.19
CA THR A 223 5.87 -18.79 -11.86
C THR A 223 6.24 -18.43 -10.44
N THR A 224 5.48 -17.57 -9.77
CA THR A 224 5.83 -17.06 -8.42
C THR A 224 4.97 -17.64 -7.31
N VAL A 225 3.77 -18.13 -7.62
CA VAL A 225 2.81 -18.63 -6.63
C VAL A 225 2.49 -20.09 -6.91
N THR A 226 2.83 -20.96 -5.97
CA THR A 226 2.34 -22.34 -5.99
C THR A 226 0.83 -22.32 -5.79
N ALA A 227 0.09 -22.86 -6.77
CA ALA A 227 -1.36 -22.93 -6.73
C ALA A 227 -1.85 -23.74 -5.51
N GLY A 228 -2.94 -23.28 -4.89
CA GLY A 228 -3.63 -24.01 -3.82
C GLY A 228 -4.34 -25.25 -4.35
N ASP A 229 -4.53 -26.23 -3.47
CA ASP A 229 -5.18 -27.50 -3.78
C ASP A 229 -6.72 -27.40 -3.60
N PRO A 230 -7.54 -27.73 -4.62
CA PRO A 230 -9.00 -27.72 -4.49
C PRO A 230 -9.54 -28.68 -3.42
N TYR A 231 -8.86 -29.77 -3.08
CA TYR A 231 -9.29 -30.65 -1.96
C TYR A 231 -9.07 -29.99 -0.60
N LYS A 232 -8.03 -29.16 -0.44
CA LYS A 232 -7.86 -28.35 0.77
C LYS A 232 -8.96 -27.31 0.91
N VAL A 233 -9.46 -26.76 -0.21
CA VAL A 233 -10.63 -25.88 -0.19
C VAL A 233 -11.85 -26.63 0.33
N ALA A 234 -12.06 -27.86 -0.13
CA ALA A 234 -13.15 -28.71 0.37
C ALA A 234 -13.03 -28.97 1.88
N ASP A 235 -11.84 -29.32 2.37
CA ASP A 235 -11.58 -29.56 3.79
C ASP A 235 -11.95 -28.34 4.64
N VAL A 236 -11.50 -27.14 4.26
CA VAL A 236 -11.78 -25.91 5.01
C VAL A 236 -13.28 -25.55 4.99
N ILE A 237 -14.00 -25.77 3.89
CA ILE A 237 -15.45 -25.56 3.83
C ILE A 237 -16.16 -26.52 4.80
N ILE A 238 -15.80 -27.80 4.77
CA ILE A 238 -16.38 -28.82 5.66
C ILE A 238 -16.06 -28.49 7.12
N GLU A 239 -14.83 -28.13 7.45
CA GLU A 239 -14.43 -27.74 8.80
C GLU A 239 -15.18 -26.52 9.34
N ASN A 240 -15.54 -25.55 8.50
CA ASN A 240 -16.32 -24.39 8.93
C ASN A 240 -17.84 -24.69 8.99
N SER A 241 -18.30 -25.75 8.32
CA SER A 241 -19.70 -26.21 8.39
C SER A 241 -20.05 -26.95 9.68
N ILE A 242 -19.05 -27.32 10.49
CA ILE A 242 -19.24 -28.08 11.75
C ILE A 242 -19.02 -27.23 13.00
N LYS A 243 -18.57 -25.98 12.85
CA LYS A 243 -18.40 -25.04 13.97
C LYS A 243 -19.76 -24.46 14.33
N SER A 244 -20.22 -24.72 15.55
CA SER A 244 -21.51 -24.21 16.06
C SER A 244 -21.46 -22.74 16.46
N ASP A 245 -20.28 -22.24 16.84
CA ASP A 245 -20.08 -20.85 17.32
C ASP A 245 -19.11 -20.09 16.41
N GLY A 246 -19.53 -18.89 15.94
CA GLY A 246 -18.63 -17.87 15.40
C GLY A 246 -18.02 -18.16 14.02
N ILE A 247 -18.81 -18.61 13.03
CA ILE A 247 -18.33 -18.72 11.65
C ILE A 247 -17.98 -17.33 11.07
N PRO A 248 -16.78 -17.14 10.48
CA PRO A 248 -16.41 -15.85 9.89
C PRO A 248 -17.27 -15.51 8.66
N TYR A 249 -17.60 -14.23 8.46
CA TYR A 249 -18.27 -13.79 7.24
C TYR A 249 -17.42 -13.99 5.99
N ASN A 250 -16.09 -13.80 6.10
CA ASN A 250 -15.15 -14.03 5.01
C ASN A 250 -14.16 -15.12 5.42
N ILE A 251 -14.14 -16.23 4.67
CA ILE A 251 -13.22 -17.35 4.87
C ILE A 251 -12.21 -17.33 3.71
N PHE A 252 -10.99 -16.93 4.00
CA PHE A 252 -9.90 -16.86 3.03
C PHE A 252 -9.24 -18.23 2.86
N ILE A 253 -9.11 -18.68 1.61
CA ILE A 253 -8.51 -19.98 1.29
C ILE A 253 -7.61 -19.84 0.07
N GLY A 254 -6.34 -20.20 0.23
CA GLY A 254 -5.36 -20.19 -0.86
C GLY A 254 -3.93 -20.08 -0.35
N PRO A 255 -2.97 -19.88 -1.26
CA PRO A 255 -1.58 -19.61 -0.91
C PRO A 255 -1.44 -18.38 0.00
N LEU A 256 -0.31 -18.24 0.69
CA LEU A 256 -0.04 -17.11 1.61
C LEU A 256 -0.28 -15.74 0.95
N SER A 257 0.00 -15.63 -0.35
CA SER A 257 -0.26 -14.41 -1.14
C SER A 257 -1.72 -13.95 -1.10
N THR A 258 -2.69 -14.86 -0.93
CA THR A 258 -4.12 -14.53 -0.77
C THR A 258 -4.36 -13.62 0.44
N PHE A 259 -3.72 -13.96 1.56
CA PHE A 259 -3.83 -13.21 2.81
C PHE A 259 -3.09 -11.88 2.69
N SER A 260 -1.87 -11.90 2.13
CA SER A 260 -1.08 -10.69 1.90
C SER A 260 -1.79 -9.68 1.00
N ILE A 261 -2.54 -10.14 -0.03
CA ILE A 261 -3.34 -9.25 -0.88
C ILE A 261 -4.49 -8.61 -0.09
N ALA A 262 -5.19 -9.38 0.75
CA ALA A 262 -6.28 -8.86 1.56
C ALA A 262 -5.79 -7.84 2.59
N GLU A 263 -4.70 -8.15 3.29
CA GLU A 263 -4.03 -7.26 4.24
C GLU A 263 -3.58 -5.96 3.56
N ALA A 264 -2.93 -6.06 2.39
CA ALA A 264 -2.52 -4.90 1.62
C ALA A 264 -3.72 -4.01 1.26
N LYS A 265 -4.86 -4.61 0.88
CA LYS A 265 -6.08 -3.85 0.57
C LYS A 265 -6.70 -3.19 1.80
N ILE A 266 -6.73 -3.86 2.94
CA ILE A 266 -7.22 -3.30 4.20
C ILE A 266 -6.37 -2.08 4.60
N ASN A 267 -5.05 -2.20 4.46
CA ASN A 267 -4.12 -1.10 4.73
C ASN A 267 -4.35 0.08 3.77
N GLU A 268 -4.50 -0.20 2.47
CA GLU A 268 -4.84 0.81 1.45
C GLU A 268 -6.15 1.54 1.78
N LEU A 269 -7.21 0.81 2.14
CA LEU A 269 -8.50 1.40 2.53
C LEU A 269 -8.39 2.20 3.82
N THR A 270 -7.66 1.70 4.82
CA THR A 270 -7.44 2.41 6.08
C THR A 270 -6.73 3.75 5.82
N GLN A 271 -5.70 3.76 4.97
CA GLN A 271 -5.01 4.99 4.58
C GLN A 271 -5.93 5.96 3.84
N GLN A 272 -6.71 5.46 2.88
CA GLN A 272 -7.70 6.28 2.17
C GLN A 272 -8.70 6.90 3.15
N ILE A 273 -9.24 6.11 4.09
CA ILE A 273 -10.17 6.56 5.11
C ILE A 273 -9.54 7.62 6.00
N GLU A 274 -8.33 7.41 6.53
CA GLU A 274 -7.68 8.39 7.41
C GLU A 274 -7.36 9.69 6.67
N SER A 275 -6.86 9.61 5.43
CA SER A 275 -6.62 10.79 4.59
C SER A 275 -7.91 11.58 4.32
N GLN A 276 -9.05 10.89 4.23
CA GLN A 276 -10.35 11.49 3.98
C GLN A 276 -10.98 12.00 5.28
N LYS A 277 -10.83 11.32 6.42
CA LYS A 277 -11.29 11.79 7.74
C LYS A 277 -10.66 13.12 8.10
N GLN A 278 -9.37 13.30 7.82
CA GLN A 278 -8.68 14.57 8.07
C GLN A 278 -9.25 15.70 7.18
N ARG A 279 -9.48 15.43 5.88
CA ARG A 279 -10.07 16.41 4.95
C ARG A 279 -11.55 16.71 5.27
N ASN A 280 -12.33 15.68 5.59
CA ASN A 280 -13.77 15.78 5.81
C ASN A 280 -14.09 16.30 7.21
N SER A 281 -13.29 16.01 8.24
CA SER A 281 -13.48 16.62 9.57
C SER A 281 -13.23 18.14 9.52
N ASN A 282 -12.28 18.62 8.71
CA ASN A 282 -12.09 20.04 8.42
C ASN A 282 -13.29 20.68 7.68
N SER A 283 -14.05 19.90 6.90
CA SER A 283 -15.25 20.34 6.18
C SER A 283 -16.53 20.28 7.03
N TYR A 284 -16.71 19.22 7.84
CA TYR A 284 -17.89 19.02 8.71
C TYR A 284 -17.87 19.93 9.94
N ASN A 285 -16.69 20.20 10.52
CA ASN A 285 -16.52 21.19 11.59
C ASN A 285 -16.80 22.62 11.12
N ARG A 286 -16.82 22.89 9.81
CA ARG A 286 -17.17 24.19 9.24
C ARG A 286 -18.68 24.44 9.17
N LYS A 287 -19.51 23.39 9.13
CA LYS A 287 -20.97 23.48 8.99
C LYS A 287 -21.78 23.24 10.27
N MET A 288 -21.31 22.40 11.21
CA MET A 288 -22.02 22.18 12.49
C MET A 288 -21.66 23.16 13.63
N ARG A 289 -20.59 23.94 13.48
CA ARG A 289 -20.15 24.93 14.50
C ARG A 289 -21.03 26.18 14.62
N PHE A 290 -22.07 26.35 13.80
CA PHE A 290 -22.78 27.62 13.70
C PHE A 290 -23.94 27.84 14.70
N SER A 291 -24.41 26.82 15.46
CA SER A 291 -25.64 27.01 16.27
C SER A 291 -25.65 26.59 17.75
N TYR A 292 -24.76 25.72 18.25
CA TYR A 292 -24.84 25.27 19.66
C TYR A 292 -23.56 25.44 20.51
N ILE A 293 -22.45 25.84 19.88
CA ILE A 293 -21.10 25.94 20.50
C ILE A 293 -20.80 27.33 21.12
N ILE A 294 -21.66 28.33 20.91
CA ILE A 294 -21.39 29.74 21.27
C ILE A 294 -21.36 29.98 22.79
N CYS A 295 -22.04 29.17 23.60
CA CYS A 295 -22.24 29.51 25.02
C CYS A 295 -21.26 28.87 26.02
N LEU A 296 -20.72 27.68 25.75
CA LEU A 296 -19.93 26.92 26.73
C LEU A 296 -18.42 26.85 26.44
N ILE A 297 -17.99 27.18 25.22
CA ILE A 297 -16.59 27.12 24.79
C ILE A 297 -15.81 28.43 25.04
N LEU A 298 -16.49 29.57 25.23
CA LEU A 298 -15.83 30.87 25.39
C LEU A 298 -14.92 30.98 26.62
N VAL A 299 -15.16 30.19 27.68
CA VAL A 299 -14.41 30.30 28.94
C VAL A 299 -13.20 29.36 29.00
N SER A 300 -13.27 28.17 28.38
CA SER A 300 -12.19 27.19 28.40
C SER A 300 -11.22 27.30 27.21
N PHE A 301 -11.67 27.83 26.06
CA PHE A 301 -10.77 28.09 24.92
C PHE A 301 -9.84 29.29 25.15
N TYR A 302 -10.25 30.29 25.93
CA TYR A 302 -9.41 31.47 26.18
C TYR A 302 -8.09 31.11 26.88
N PHE A 303 -8.09 30.13 27.78
CA PHE A 303 -6.88 29.70 28.48
C PHE A 303 -5.96 28.81 27.62
N ALA A 304 -6.50 27.94 26.78
CA ALA A 304 -5.68 27.04 25.95
C ALA A 304 -5.11 27.72 24.68
N SER A 305 -5.82 28.68 24.08
CA SER A 305 -5.32 29.43 22.92
C SER A 305 -4.19 30.40 23.28
N VAL A 306 -4.20 30.95 24.50
CA VAL A 306 -3.11 31.80 25.01
C VAL A 306 -1.83 30.99 25.21
N CYS A 307 -1.91 29.75 25.71
CA CYS A 307 -0.73 28.91 25.91
C CYS A 307 -0.12 28.35 24.61
N PHE A 308 -0.90 27.93 23.61
CA PHE A 308 -0.34 27.36 22.38
C PHE A 308 0.21 28.42 21.42
N GLY A 309 -0.42 29.60 21.33
CA GLY A 309 0.15 30.75 20.63
C GLY A 309 1.52 31.14 21.21
N SER A 310 1.63 31.16 22.55
CA SER A 310 2.88 31.52 23.24
C SER A 310 4.06 30.58 22.98
N PHE A 311 3.84 29.35 22.48
CA PHE A 311 4.92 28.42 22.16
C PHE A 311 5.46 28.62 20.74
N LEU A 312 4.58 28.78 19.75
CA LEU A 312 4.98 28.99 18.35
C LEU A 312 5.72 30.32 18.18
N ASP A 313 5.35 31.33 18.96
CA ASP A 313 5.99 32.65 18.97
C ASP A 313 7.35 32.70 19.69
N LYS A 314 7.81 31.58 20.30
CA LYS A 314 9.12 31.55 20.93
C LYS A 314 10.24 31.70 19.89
N PRO A 315 11.35 32.38 20.23
CA PRO A 315 12.53 32.40 19.36
C PRO A 315 13.01 30.99 19.00
N ALA A 316 13.40 30.78 17.75
CA ALA A 316 13.98 29.52 17.29
C ALA A 316 15.38 29.27 17.89
N LEU A 317 16.12 30.34 18.19
CA LEU A 317 17.40 30.31 18.88
C LEU A 317 17.21 30.54 20.38
N ASP A 318 17.93 29.76 21.18
CA ASP A 318 17.81 29.76 22.65
C ASP A 318 19.19 29.99 23.27
N ASP A 319 19.44 31.21 23.76
CA ASP A 319 20.72 31.61 24.35
C ASP A 319 21.05 30.84 25.63
N ASP A 320 20.04 30.47 26.43
CA ASP A 320 20.25 29.70 27.66
C ASP A 320 20.68 28.28 27.31
N LEU A 321 20.03 27.67 26.32
CA LEU A 321 20.40 26.36 25.80
C LEU A 321 21.80 26.39 25.16
N ILE A 322 22.13 27.42 24.38
CA ILE A 322 23.48 27.62 23.81
C ILE A 322 24.53 27.62 24.92
N ASN A 323 24.30 28.40 25.98
CA ASN A 323 25.21 28.47 27.12
C ASN A 323 25.31 27.14 27.86
N GLN A 324 24.20 26.42 28.02
CA GLN A 324 24.16 25.11 28.67
C GLN A 324 24.98 24.07 27.89
N ILE A 325 24.76 23.97 26.58
CA ILE A 325 25.48 23.03 25.71
C ILE A 325 26.97 23.34 25.72
N ASN A 326 27.35 24.60 25.56
CA ASN A 326 28.76 25.01 25.47
C ASN A 326 29.50 24.93 26.82
N SER A 327 28.78 24.99 27.94
CA SER A 327 29.36 24.80 29.28
C SER A 327 29.56 23.32 29.63
N ASN A 328 28.86 22.41 28.94
CA ASN A 328 29.00 20.97 29.16
C ASN A 328 30.25 20.43 28.45
N LYS A 329 31.31 20.15 29.24
CA LYS A 329 32.57 19.56 28.74
C LYS A 329 32.43 18.20 28.07
N LYS A 330 31.28 17.52 28.21
CA LYS A 330 30.98 16.25 27.55
C LYS A 330 30.15 16.41 26.27
N SER A 331 29.77 17.63 25.90
CA SER A 331 29.03 17.87 24.67
C SER A 331 29.88 17.48 23.46
N SER A 332 29.32 16.69 22.56
CA SER A 332 29.97 16.28 21.30
C SER A 332 29.86 17.34 20.20
N TRP A 333 29.11 18.42 20.44
CA TRP A 333 28.87 19.50 19.50
C TRP A 333 28.81 20.87 20.19
N THR A 334 29.04 21.92 19.40
CA THR A 334 28.99 23.32 19.83
C THR A 334 27.70 23.95 19.32
N ALA A 335 26.98 24.62 20.23
CA ALA A 335 25.80 25.40 19.90
C ALA A 335 26.15 26.88 19.70
N GLY A 336 25.36 27.59 18.90
CA GLY A 336 25.51 29.02 18.70
C GLY A 336 24.43 29.59 17.79
N ARG A 337 24.35 30.91 17.77
CA ARG A 337 23.40 31.64 16.91
C ARG A 337 23.81 31.48 15.44
N ASN A 338 22.86 31.15 14.58
CA ASN A 338 23.04 31.16 13.13
C ASN A 338 22.09 32.16 12.49
N GLN A 339 22.52 32.76 11.38
CA GLN A 339 21.78 33.83 10.72
C GLN A 339 20.44 33.33 10.14
N ASN A 340 20.35 32.04 9.79
CA ASN A 340 19.16 31.45 9.21
C ASN A 340 17.96 31.42 10.15
N PHE A 341 18.19 31.38 11.46
CA PHE A 341 17.16 31.37 12.50
C PHE A 341 17.15 32.63 13.36
N GLU A 342 18.00 33.61 13.05
CA GLU A 342 18.04 34.91 13.73
C GLU A 342 16.73 35.67 13.51
N GLY A 343 16.07 36.06 14.60
CA GLY A 343 14.75 36.70 14.56
C GLY A 343 13.59 35.80 14.12
N LYS A 344 13.83 34.51 13.86
CA LYS A 344 12.77 33.53 13.51
C LYS A 344 12.16 32.89 14.76
N THR A 345 10.94 32.42 14.61
CA THR A 345 10.19 31.72 15.64
C THR A 345 10.27 30.20 15.49
N ILE A 346 9.87 29.46 16.52
CA ILE A 346 9.68 28.01 16.44
C ILE A 346 8.66 27.64 15.35
N GLY A 347 7.63 28.45 15.15
CA GLY A 347 6.68 28.28 14.03
C GLY A 347 7.35 28.34 12.66
N ASP A 348 8.28 29.29 12.47
CA ASP A 348 9.06 29.40 11.23
C ASP A 348 9.96 28.18 11.02
N ALA A 349 10.60 27.69 12.10
CA ALA A 349 11.44 26.48 12.05
C ALA A 349 10.63 25.22 11.70
N ILE A 350 9.42 25.07 12.24
CA ILE A 350 8.50 23.98 11.87
C ILE A 350 8.13 24.05 10.39
N GLY A 351 8.00 25.25 9.82
CA GLY A 351 7.75 25.43 8.38
C GLY A 351 8.79 24.79 7.46
N LEU A 352 10.02 24.55 7.98
CA LEU A 352 11.08 23.88 7.23
C LEU A 352 10.98 22.35 7.27
N MET A 353 10.18 21.80 8.18
CA MET A 353 10.03 20.37 8.43
C MET A 353 9.07 19.75 7.40
N GLY A 354 9.58 19.59 6.18
CA GLY A 354 8.82 19.18 5.01
C GLY A 354 8.73 17.67 4.80
N THR A 355 9.18 16.82 5.71
CA THR A 355 9.20 15.38 5.45
C THR A 355 8.03 14.67 6.13
N LYS A 356 7.23 13.99 5.31
CA LYS A 356 6.12 13.14 5.75
C LYS A 356 6.62 11.71 5.94
N LYS A 357 6.00 10.97 6.88
CA LYS A 357 6.31 9.57 7.11
C LYS A 357 5.91 8.72 5.90
N THR A 358 6.81 7.84 5.49
CA THR A 358 6.56 6.83 4.45
C THR A 358 5.43 5.89 4.90
N PRO A 359 4.32 5.77 4.16
CA PRO A 359 3.21 4.89 4.54
C PRO A 359 3.60 3.42 4.34
N ALA A 360 3.28 2.54 5.29
CA ALA A 360 3.43 1.09 5.09
C ALA A 360 2.38 0.61 4.08
N PRO A 361 2.74 0.02 2.92
CA PRO A 361 3.79 -0.98 2.79
C PRO A 361 4.84 -0.58 1.74
N PHE A 362 5.44 0.61 1.81
CA PHE A 362 6.67 0.93 1.05
C PHE A 362 7.83 0.02 1.49
N LYS A 363 7.74 -1.28 1.19
CA LYS A 363 8.84 -2.24 1.21
C LYS A 363 9.31 -2.40 -0.22
N LEU A 364 10.28 -1.57 -0.59
CA LEU A 364 11.09 -1.74 -1.78
C LEU A 364 12.31 -2.57 -1.37
N THR A 365 12.39 -3.77 -1.95
CA THR A 365 13.51 -4.74 -1.86
C THR A 365 14.35 -4.69 -0.59
N GLU A 366 13.98 -5.50 0.42
CA GLU A 366 14.92 -5.91 1.45
C GLU A 366 16.00 -6.83 0.82
N ASP A 367 17.25 -6.44 1.07
CA ASP A 367 18.52 -7.18 0.98
C ASP A 367 18.75 -8.12 -0.21
N GLY A 368 19.47 -7.56 -1.20
CA GLY A 368 20.21 -8.28 -2.24
C GLY A 368 21.50 -7.52 -2.58
N GLU A 369 22.61 -8.08 -2.09
CA GLU A 369 24.05 -7.80 -2.28
C GLU A 369 24.51 -6.49 -2.94
N ALA A 370 24.99 -5.56 -2.12
CA ALA A 370 26.23 -4.85 -2.41
C ALA A 370 27.29 -5.30 -1.39
N VAL A 371 27.66 -6.58 -1.43
CA VAL A 371 28.73 -7.11 -0.57
C VAL A 371 30.04 -6.48 -1.02
N LYS A 372 30.47 -5.43 -0.31
CA LYS A 372 31.88 -5.03 -0.28
C LYS A 372 32.53 -5.73 0.91
N ASP A 373 33.68 -6.37 0.68
CA ASP A 373 34.40 -7.16 1.68
C ASP A 373 34.85 -6.34 2.91
N SER A 374 34.88 -5.00 2.83
CA SER A 374 35.04 -4.12 3.99
C SER A 374 34.49 -2.71 3.75
N ILE A 375 33.83 -2.15 4.77
CA ILE A 375 33.39 -0.75 4.82
C ILE A 375 34.49 0.05 5.53
N PRO A 376 35.03 1.13 4.93
CA PRO A 376 36.07 1.93 5.58
C PRO A 376 35.53 2.66 6.81
N THR A 377 36.41 2.97 7.78
CA THR A 377 36.04 3.69 9.01
C THR A 377 35.57 5.12 8.75
N SER A 378 36.03 5.73 7.66
CA SER A 378 35.59 7.05 7.20
C SER A 378 35.46 7.08 5.69
N PHE A 379 34.48 7.82 5.18
CA PHE A 379 34.25 8.03 3.76
C PHE A 379 33.59 9.39 3.52
N ASP A 380 33.96 10.07 2.45
CA ASP A 380 33.36 11.35 2.07
C ASP A 380 33.24 11.44 0.54
N SER A 381 31.99 11.43 0.03
CA SER A 381 31.68 11.54 -1.39
C SER A 381 32.32 12.76 -2.06
N ARG A 382 32.56 13.85 -1.32
CA ARG A 382 33.19 15.08 -1.84
C ARG A 382 34.67 14.89 -2.15
N THR A 383 35.34 14.00 -1.42
CA THR A 383 36.74 13.66 -1.69
C THR A 383 36.85 12.57 -2.76
N GLN A 384 35.93 11.60 -2.73
CA GLN A 384 35.89 10.50 -3.69
C GLN A 384 35.49 10.97 -5.10
N TRP A 385 34.56 11.93 -5.19
CA TRP A 385 34.03 12.47 -6.45
C TRP A 385 33.96 14.01 -6.42
N PRO A 386 35.12 14.70 -6.42
CA PRO A 386 35.20 16.15 -6.15
C PRO A 386 34.47 17.03 -7.16
N ASN A 387 34.24 16.54 -8.38
CA ASN A 387 33.54 17.29 -9.44
C ASN A 387 32.06 16.93 -9.55
N CYS A 388 31.54 16.02 -8.71
CA CYS A 388 30.17 15.52 -8.83
C CYS A 388 29.25 15.95 -7.70
N ILE A 389 29.77 16.50 -6.60
CA ILE A 389 28.95 16.96 -5.48
C ILE A 389 28.72 18.46 -5.63
N HIS A 390 27.48 18.86 -5.89
CA HIS A 390 27.15 20.26 -6.12
C HIS A 390 27.10 21.10 -4.81
N PRO A 391 27.11 22.45 -4.88
CA PRO A 391 27.01 23.33 -3.72
C PRO A 391 25.70 23.16 -2.92
N ILE A 392 25.72 23.53 -1.65
CA ILE A 392 24.54 23.45 -0.77
C ILE A 392 23.45 24.43 -1.24
N LEU A 393 22.24 23.90 -1.42
CA LEU A 393 21.05 24.66 -1.81
C LEU A 393 20.27 25.15 -0.58
N ASN A 394 19.30 26.05 -0.80
CA ASN A 394 18.48 26.64 0.25
C ASN A 394 16.98 26.53 -0.05
N GLN A 395 16.22 25.83 0.79
CA GLN A 395 14.76 25.67 0.70
C GLN A 395 13.98 26.89 1.21
N GLU A 396 14.68 27.89 1.73
CA GLU A 396 14.12 29.10 2.33
C GLU A 396 13.05 28.80 3.38
N GLN A 397 11.80 29.26 3.24
CA GLN A 397 10.69 29.09 4.19
C GLN A 397 9.63 28.08 3.71
N CYS A 398 9.99 27.21 2.76
CA CYS A 398 9.13 26.17 2.24
C CYS A 398 9.50 24.82 2.85
N GLY A 399 8.52 24.00 3.23
CA GLY A 399 8.71 22.61 3.65
C GLY A 399 9.05 21.68 2.49
N SER A 400 10.08 22.01 1.71
CA SER A 400 10.49 21.28 0.50
C SER A 400 11.78 20.46 0.65
N CYS A 401 12.26 20.21 1.88
CA CYS A 401 13.46 19.38 2.12
C CYS A 401 13.43 18.02 1.39
N TRP A 402 12.23 17.42 1.26
CA TRP A 402 12.00 16.18 0.52
C TRP A 402 12.35 16.29 -0.97
N ALA A 403 12.05 17.44 -1.59
CA ALA A 403 12.36 17.73 -2.98
C ALA A 403 13.84 18.06 -3.17
N PHE A 404 14.39 18.88 -2.27
CA PHE A 404 15.80 19.28 -2.30
C PHE A 404 16.71 18.06 -2.18
N SER A 405 16.64 17.33 -1.07
CA SER A 405 17.47 16.14 -0.86
C SER A 405 17.37 15.14 -2.02
N SER A 406 16.18 14.92 -2.58
CA SER A 406 15.96 13.98 -3.69
C SER A 406 16.59 14.45 -5.01
N SER A 407 16.37 15.71 -5.41
CA SER A 407 16.93 16.23 -6.65
C SER A 407 18.46 16.36 -6.57
N GLU A 408 18.97 16.79 -5.42
CA GLU A 408 20.39 16.89 -5.11
C GLU A 408 21.11 15.53 -5.20
N VAL A 409 20.50 14.48 -4.63
CA VAL A 409 21.08 13.12 -4.72
C VAL A 409 21.06 12.61 -6.16
N LEU A 410 19.98 12.82 -6.93
CA LEU A 410 19.94 12.38 -8.32
C LEU A 410 20.99 13.11 -9.18
N SER A 411 21.18 14.42 -8.97
CA SER A 411 22.25 15.21 -9.60
C SER A 411 23.61 14.55 -9.40
N ASP A 412 23.98 14.30 -8.14
CA ASP A 412 25.27 13.72 -7.78
C ASP A 412 25.45 12.33 -8.43
N ARG A 413 24.40 11.51 -8.39
CA ARG A 413 24.41 10.15 -8.94
C ARG A 413 24.56 10.09 -10.45
N ILE A 414 24.03 11.06 -11.20
CA ILE A 414 24.22 11.12 -12.67
C ILE A 414 25.69 11.39 -13.00
N CYS A 415 26.32 12.32 -12.29
CA CYS A 415 27.75 12.59 -12.46
C CYS A 415 28.61 11.39 -12.06
N ILE A 416 28.31 10.75 -10.92
CA ILE A 416 29.07 9.59 -10.44
C ILE A 416 28.92 8.39 -11.39
N ALA A 417 27.70 8.04 -11.78
CA ALA A 417 27.45 6.90 -12.67
C ALA A 417 28.03 7.08 -14.08
N SER A 418 28.19 8.33 -14.54
CA SER A 418 28.81 8.65 -15.83
C SER A 418 30.34 8.78 -15.76
N ASN A 419 30.94 8.56 -14.59
CA ASN A 419 32.35 8.86 -14.32
C ASN A 419 32.74 10.30 -14.71
N GLY A 420 31.87 11.26 -14.39
CA GLY A 420 32.06 12.69 -14.66
C GLY A 420 31.83 13.13 -16.11
N LYS A 421 31.41 12.22 -17.01
CA LYS A 421 31.15 12.57 -18.42
C LYS A 421 29.88 13.40 -18.59
N THR A 422 28.88 13.16 -17.75
CA THR A 422 27.60 13.87 -17.74
C THR A 422 27.41 14.48 -16.36
N ASN A 423 27.54 15.80 -16.24
CA ASN A 423 27.26 16.51 -15.01
C ASN A 423 26.14 17.54 -15.26
N PRO A 424 24.90 17.28 -14.81
CA PRO A 424 23.79 18.20 -15.03
C PRO A 424 23.86 19.44 -14.14
N GLY A 425 24.79 19.51 -13.18
CA GLY A 425 24.72 20.47 -12.09
C GLY A 425 23.54 20.17 -11.15
N ALA A 426 23.02 21.20 -10.48
CA ALA A 426 21.85 21.07 -9.62
C ALA A 426 20.59 20.81 -10.46
N LEU A 427 19.87 19.73 -10.15
CA LEU A 427 18.53 19.47 -10.67
C LEU A 427 17.50 20.25 -9.85
N SER A 428 16.49 20.77 -10.52
CA SER A 428 15.52 21.70 -9.97
C SER A 428 14.67 21.06 -8.87
N PRO A 429 14.80 21.50 -7.60
CA PRO A 429 13.85 21.15 -6.56
C PRO A 429 12.48 21.77 -6.85
N GLN A 430 12.43 22.93 -7.52
CA GLN A 430 11.18 23.59 -7.90
C GLN A 430 10.32 22.71 -8.80
N ASN A 431 10.95 21.99 -9.73
CA ASN A 431 10.23 21.09 -10.63
C ASN A 431 9.50 20.00 -9.83
N LEU A 432 10.10 19.43 -8.79
CA LEU A 432 9.40 18.52 -7.86
C LEU A 432 8.30 19.25 -7.08
N VAL A 433 8.61 20.40 -6.46
CA VAL A 433 7.66 21.16 -5.64
C VAL A 433 6.38 21.54 -6.40
N SER A 434 6.51 21.92 -7.68
CA SER A 434 5.38 22.36 -8.51
C SER A 434 4.69 21.22 -9.27
N CYS A 435 5.41 20.17 -9.66
CA CYS A 435 4.89 19.16 -10.59
C CYS A 435 4.62 17.78 -9.98
N ASP A 436 5.26 17.44 -8.86
CA ASP A 436 5.01 16.18 -8.17
C ASP A 436 3.77 16.29 -7.26
N VAL A 437 2.61 16.10 -7.89
CA VAL A 437 1.29 16.19 -7.24
C VAL A 437 0.76 14.83 -6.75
N PHE A 438 1.55 13.75 -6.91
CA PHE A 438 1.12 12.40 -6.55
C PHE A 438 1.68 11.99 -5.18
N GLY A 439 0.96 12.36 -4.12
CA GLY A 439 1.30 12.00 -2.74
C GLY A 439 2.28 12.95 -2.05
N ASN A 440 2.89 13.87 -2.79
CA ASN A 440 3.64 15.02 -2.28
C ASN A 440 2.83 16.31 -2.42
N ASP A 441 3.10 17.32 -1.57
CA ASP A 441 2.24 18.51 -1.42
C ASP A 441 3.05 19.82 -1.36
N GLY A 442 4.03 19.94 -2.26
CA GLY A 442 4.89 21.11 -2.38
C GLY A 442 5.52 21.54 -1.03
N CYS A 443 5.26 22.79 -0.61
CA CYS A 443 5.74 23.33 0.66
C CYS A 443 5.08 22.77 1.92
N SER A 444 3.98 22.01 1.79
CA SER A 444 3.32 21.32 2.91
C SER A 444 3.93 19.93 3.18
N GLY A 445 5.03 19.62 2.49
CA GLY A 445 5.84 18.44 2.70
C GLY A 445 5.53 17.24 1.80
N GLY A 446 6.46 16.30 1.79
CA GLY A 446 6.48 15.14 0.91
C GLY A 446 7.29 13.97 1.46
N ILE A 447 7.27 12.86 0.73
CA ILE A 447 7.88 11.58 1.03
C ILE A 447 9.00 11.36 -0.01
N PRO A 448 10.28 11.32 0.39
CA PRO A 448 11.40 11.16 -0.55
C PRO A 448 11.29 9.96 -1.50
N GLN A 449 10.72 8.85 -1.04
CA GLN A 449 10.51 7.64 -1.84
C GLN A 449 9.57 7.89 -3.02
N LEU A 450 8.51 8.69 -2.82
CA LEU A 450 7.60 9.09 -3.91
C LEU A 450 8.29 10.05 -4.87
N ALA A 451 9.15 10.94 -4.37
CA ALA A 451 9.95 11.81 -5.23
C ALA A 451 10.88 10.99 -6.13
N TRP A 452 11.46 9.89 -5.63
CA TRP A 452 12.23 8.95 -6.44
C TRP A 452 11.40 8.29 -7.55
N GLU A 453 10.17 7.84 -7.26
CA GLU A 453 9.25 7.31 -8.27
C GLU A 453 8.90 8.36 -9.33
N TYR A 454 8.66 9.61 -8.91
CA TYR A 454 8.43 10.72 -9.84
C TYR A 454 9.65 10.94 -10.75
N MET A 455 10.86 10.98 -10.19
CA MET A 455 12.10 11.16 -10.94
C MET A 455 12.41 9.98 -11.88
N GLU A 456 11.93 8.78 -11.58
CA GLU A 456 11.99 7.61 -12.46
C GLU A 456 11.07 7.77 -13.68
N LEU A 457 9.81 8.15 -13.44
CA LEU A 457 8.77 8.21 -14.47
C LEU A 457 8.86 9.46 -15.35
N HIS A 458 9.11 10.60 -14.73
CA HIS A 458 9.02 11.92 -15.36
C HIS A 458 10.42 12.51 -15.59
N GLY A 459 11.29 12.42 -14.58
CA GLY A 459 12.58 13.10 -14.55
C GLY A 459 12.48 14.57 -14.18
N LEU A 460 13.64 15.21 -14.01
CA LEU A 460 13.79 16.61 -13.63
C LEU A 460 14.60 17.39 -14.66
N VAL A 461 14.29 18.68 -14.78
CA VAL A 461 15.17 19.65 -15.44
C VAL A 461 16.21 20.20 -14.46
N THR A 462 17.19 20.93 -14.98
CA THR A 462 18.19 21.64 -14.17
C THR A 462 17.56 22.82 -13.41
N ASP A 463 18.18 23.22 -12.30
CA ASP A 463 17.78 24.41 -11.54
C ASP A 463 17.96 25.70 -12.38
N SER A 464 18.90 25.74 -13.34
CA SER A 464 19.01 26.83 -14.31
C SER A 464 17.76 26.97 -15.19
N CYS A 465 17.22 25.84 -15.68
CA CYS A 465 16.03 25.80 -16.51
C CYS A 465 14.77 26.13 -15.71
N TYR A 466 14.66 25.63 -14.47
CA TYR A 466 13.50 25.88 -13.60
C TYR A 466 13.95 26.31 -12.20
N PRO A 467 14.29 27.60 -12.01
CA PRO A 467 14.83 28.10 -10.75
C PRO A 467 13.84 28.01 -9.59
N TYR A 468 14.40 27.88 -8.38
CA TYR A 468 13.62 27.86 -7.15
C TYR A 468 12.90 29.18 -6.87
N THR A 469 11.57 29.11 -6.75
CA THR A 469 10.68 30.27 -6.55
C THR A 469 9.71 30.08 -5.38
N ALA A 470 9.55 28.85 -4.89
CA ALA A 470 8.64 28.52 -3.80
C ALA A 470 9.15 28.91 -2.40
N GLY A 471 10.29 29.59 -2.30
CA GLY A 471 10.96 29.87 -1.03
C GLY A 471 10.18 30.73 -0.04
N ASN A 472 9.18 31.49 -0.50
CA ASN A 472 8.24 32.20 0.36
C ASN A 472 7.09 31.31 0.92
N GLY A 473 7.14 30.00 0.67
CA GLY A 473 6.10 29.03 1.05
C GLY A 473 4.95 28.89 0.04
N THR A 474 4.96 29.66 -1.06
CA THR A 474 3.91 29.60 -2.09
C THR A 474 4.29 28.62 -3.20
N VAL A 475 3.41 27.66 -3.48
CA VAL A 475 3.59 26.71 -4.57
C VAL A 475 2.93 27.25 -5.83
N TYR A 476 3.71 27.40 -6.91
CA TYR A 476 3.25 27.86 -8.22
C TYR A 476 2.87 26.68 -9.13
N SER A 477 2.14 26.97 -10.22
CA SER A 477 1.77 25.97 -11.22
C SER A 477 2.98 25.27 -11.82
N CYS A 478 2.80 23.99 -12.16
CA CYS A 478 3.78 23.22 -12.92
C CYS A 478 3.86 23.73 -14.37
N GLU A 479 5.00 24.31 -14.73
CA GLU A 479 5.29 24.70 -16.11
C GLU A 479 6.10 23.62 -16.84
N LYS A 480 5.93 23.53 -18.16
CA LYS A 480 6.65 22.55 -19.03
C LYS A 480 7.64 23.23 -19.97
N SER A 481 8.18 24.36 -19.57
CA SER A 481 9.18 25.13 -20.28
C SER A 481 10.17 25.74 -19.29
N CYS A 482 11.40 25.98 -19.73
CA CYS A 482 12.38 26.69 -18.91
C CYS A 482 11.93 28.16 -18.71
N SER A 483 12.42 28.81 -17.65
CA SER A 483 12.19 30.24 -17.43
C SER A 483 12.85 31.15 -18.48
N ASP A 484 13.75 30.59 -19.29
CA ASP A 484 14.50 31.23 -20.37
C ASP A 484 14.49 30.37 -21.66
N SER A 485 15.45 30.62 -22.56
CA SER A 485 15.60 29.87 -23.83
C SER A 485 16.43 28.58 -23.71
N GLU A 486 16.69 28.06 -22.50
CA GLU A 486 17.36 26.77 -22.33
C GLU A 486 16.53 25.60 -22.87
N SER A 487 17.22 24.50 -23.21
CA SER A 487 16.56 23.28 -23.66
C SER A 487 15.95 22.54 -22.48
N TYR A 488 14.66 22.23 -22.57
CA TYR A 488 13.93 21.46 -21.56
C TYR A 488 14.38 19.98 -21.57
N THR A 489 15.50 19.70 -20.88
CA THR A 489 16.15 18.39 -20.87
C THR A 489 15.85 17.66 -19.57
N LEU A 490 15.30 16.44 -19.67
CA LEU A 490 14.89 15.64 -18.51
C LEU A 490 15.96 14.63 -18.11
N HIS A 491 16.37 14.71 -16.85
CA HIS A 491 17.29 13.80 -16.17
C HIS A 491 16.51 12.85 -15.28
N ARG A 492 16.76 11.54 -15.38
CA ARG A 492 15.92 10.51 -14.76
C ARG A 492 16.68 9.57 -13.83
N ALA A 493 15.97 9.08 -12.83
CA ALA A 493 16.37 7.87 -12.13
C ALA A 493 16.21 6.65 -13.05
N LYS A 494 16.99 5.60 -12.80
CA LYS A 494 16.93 4.34 -13.55
C LYS A 494 15.75 3.51 -13.05
N PRO A 495 14.88 3.02 -13.95
CA PRO A 495 13.69 2.29 -13.53
C PRO A 495 13.94 1.07 -12.67
N LEU A 496 13.06 0.84 -11.68
CA LEU A 496 13.08 -0.34 -10.80
C LEU A 496 14.39 -0.51 -10.00
N THR A 497 15.06 0.60 -9.65
CA THR A 497 16.30 0.57 -8.86
C THR A 497 16.22 1.30 -7.53
N LEU A 498 15.05 1.82 -7.15
CA LEU A 498 14.84 2.45 -5.85
C LEU A 498 15.07 1.43 -4.72
N LYS A 499 16.03 1.74 -3.84
CA LYS A 499 16.35 0.95 -2.65
C LYS A 499 16.09 1.79 -1.40
N THR A 500 15.46 1.19 -0.40
CA THR A 500 15.29 1.76 0.94
C THR A 500 16.25 1.07 1.91
N CYS A 501 16.90 1.86 2.77
CA CYS A 501 17.83 1.39 3.79
C CYS A 501 17.33 1.79 5.18
N SER A 502 17.35 0.82 6.10
CA SER A 502 16.97 0.99 7.50
C SER A 502 18.08 0.59 8.48
N SER A 503 19.32 0.47 7.99
CA SER A 503 20.49 0.14 8.77
C SER A 503 21.71 0.95 8.32
N VAL A 504 22.63 1.20 9.26
CA VAL A 504 23.90 1.89 9.00
C VAL A 504 24.67 1.23 7.86
N GLN A 505 24.77 -0.10 7.90
CA GLN A 505 25.48 -0.89 6.89
C GLN A 505 24.88 -0.70 5.49
N CYS A 506 23.55 -0.78 5.36
CA CYS A 506 22.88 -0.59 4.06
C CYS A 506 23.17 0.81 3.48
N ILE A 507 23.10 1.84 4.33
CA ILE A 507 23.39 3.23 3.92
C ILE A 507 24.84 3.36 3.44
N GLN A 508 25.81 2.83 4.19
CA GLN A 508 27.23 2.85 3.82
C GLN A 508 27.48 2.12 2.50
N GLU A 509 26.97 0.89 2.35
CA GLU A 509 27.12 0.10 1.13
C GLU A 509 26.53 0.81 -0.09
N ASN A 510 25.35 1.42 0.07
CA ASN A 510 24.70 2.17 -1.01
C ASN A 510 25.52 3.39 -1.43
N ILE A 511 26.05 4.15 -0.45
CA ILE A 511 26.91 5.30 -0.72
C ILE A 511 28.21 4.88 -1.43
N LEU A 512 28.84 3.80 -0.97
CA LEU A 512 30.06 3.26 -1.60
C LEU A 512 29.86 2.79 -3.04
N ALA A 513 28.66 2.34 -3.37
CA ALA A 513 28.33 1.79 -4.68
C ALA A 513 27.87 2.88 -5.67
N TYR A 514 27.07 3.85 -5.19
CA TYR A 514 26.32 4.73 -6.07
C TYR A 514 26.45 6.22 -5.75
N GLY A 515 27.10 6.60 -4.65
CA GLY A 515 27.18 7.98 -4.18
C GLY A 515 26.08 8.35 -3.18
N PRO A 516 25.90 9.65 -2.85
CA PRO A 516 25.02 10.12 -1.79
C PRO A 516 23.63 9.49 -1.77
N ILE A 517 22.97 9.47 -0.60
CA ILE A 517 21.63 8.90 -0.40
C ILE A 517 20.74 9.88 0.37
N VAL A 518 19.44 9.87 0.10
CA VAL A 518 18.48 10.66 0.86
C VAL A 518 18.23 9.97 2.19
N GLY A 519 18.37 10.66 3.31
CA GLY A 519 17.97 10.18 4.63
C GLY A 519 16.87 11.05 5.23
N THR A 520 16.15 10.55 6.23
CA THR A 520 15.19 11.33 7.02
C THR A 520 15.58 11.32 8.49
N MET A 521 15.30 12.42 9.19
CA MET A 521 15.53 12.55 10.63
C MET A 521 14.44 13.31 11.34
N GLU A 522 14.31 13.04 12.62
CA GLU A 522 13.54 13.85 13.55
C GLU A 522 14.37 15.08 13.96
N VAL A 523 13.79 16.27 13.82
CA VAL A 523 14.43 17.52 14.22
C VAL A 523 13.81 18.02 15.50
N TYR A 524 14.65 18.30 16.48
CA TYR A 524 14.28 18.89 17.76
C TYR A 524 14.74 20.35 17.81
N SER A 525 14.14 21.15 18.69
CA SER A 525 14.40 22.59 18.76
C SER A 525 15.85 22.95 19.09
N ASP A 526 16.59 22.07 19.78
CA ASP A 526 18.02 22.30 20.06
C ASP A 526 18.87 22.35 18.78
N PHE A 527 18.49 21.58 17.75
CA PHE A 527 19.19 21.52 16.47
C PHE A 527 19.23 22.87 15.73
N MET A 528 18.26 23.76 16.00
CA MET A 528 18.26 25.12 15.45
C MET A 528 19.49 25.92 15.90
N ASN A 529 20.18 25.49 16.95
CA ASN A 529 21.37 26.15 17.50
C ASN A 529 22.68 25.47 17.05
N TYR A 530 22.65 24.49 16.15
CA TYR A 530 23.87 23.77 15.74
C TYR A 530 24.89 24.67 15.01
N GLN A 531 26.17 24.54 15.38
CA GLN A 531 27.30 25.18 14.70
C GLN A 531 28.33 24.17 14.18
N SER A 532 28.81 23.27 15.05
CA SER A 532 29.88 22.32 14.69
C SER A 532 29.95 21.11 15.63
N GLY A 533 30.75 20.11 15.26
CA GLY A 533 30.92 18.86 16.01
C GLY A 533 29.86 17.81 15.66
N VAL A 534 29.80 16.73 16.44
CA VAL A 534 28.86 15.62 16.21
C VAL A 534 27.58 15.86 16.99
N TYR A 535 26.51 16.26 16.30
CA TYR A 535 25.21 16.51 16.92
C TYR A 535 24.64 15.23 17.55
N THR A 536 24.17 15.39 18.78
CA THR A 536 23.36 14.44 19.53
C THR A 536 22.23 15.22 20.19
N TYR A 537 21.00 14.69 20.14
CA TYR A 537 19.86 15.32 20.80
C TYR A 537 20.12 15.43 22.31
N GLN A 538 19.98 16.63 22.86
CA GLN A 538 20.15 16.86 24.31
C GLN A 538 18.83 17.27 24.97
N SER A 539 18.08 18.18 24.35
CA SER A 539 16.82 18.69 24.93
C SER A 539 15.96 19.44 23.92
N GLY A 540 14.76 19.85 24.30
CA GLY A 540 13.86 20.61 23.45
C GLY A 540 12.78 19.74 22.79
N SER A 541 11.83 20.42 22.15
CA SER A 541 10.64 19.81 21.57
C SER A 541 10.88 19.27 20.17
N LEU A 542 10.24 18.17 19.82
CA LEU A 542 10.17 17.67 18.43
C LEU A 542 9.46 18.71 17.55
N LEU A 543 10.13 19.17 16.49
CA LEU A 543 9.61 20.12 15.52
C LEU A 543 8.98 19.42 14.30
N GLY A 544 9.54 18.29 13.88
CA GLY A 544 9.01 17.51 12.76
C GLY A 544 10.04 16.60 12.11
N GLY A 545 9.68 16.08 10.93
CA GLY A 545 10.58 15.30 10.08
C GLY A 545 11.26 16.18 9.04
N HIS A 546 12.55 15.92 8.80
CA HIS A 546 13.36 16.64 7.82
C HIS A 546 14.12 15.64 6.93
N ALA A 547 14.18 15.90 5.63
CA ALA A 547 14.89 15.06 4.66
C ALA A 547 16.21 15.73 4.30
N ILE A 548 17.26 14.92 4.21
CA ILE A 548 18.64 15.36 4.13
C ILE A 548 19.42 14.53 3.11
N LYS A 549 20.59 15.01 2.70
CA LYS A 549 21.50 14.28 1.82
C LYS A 549 22.70 13.75 2.62
N ILE A 550 22.78 12.43 2.82
CA ILE A 550 23.93 11.79 3.47
C ILE A 550 25.04 11.59 2.44
N VAL A 551 26.22 12.16 2.68
CA VAL A 551 27.35 12.15 1.74
C VAL A 551 28.57 11.38 2.26
N GLY A 552 28.53 10.87 3.49
CA GLY A 552 29.69 10.19 4.07
C GLY A 552 29.54 9.89 5.55
N TRP A 553 30.60 9.38 6.16
CA TRP A 553 30.67 9.09 7.59
C TRP A 553 32.10 9.18 8.11
N GLY A 554 32.23 9.21 9.43
CA GLY A 554 33.50 9.11 10.14
C GLY A 554 33.32 8.70 11.60
N PHE A 555 34.44 8.73 12.31
CA PHE A 555 34.51 8.51 13.75
C PHE A 555 35.20 9.70 14.40
N ASP A 556 34.55 10.31 15.39
CA ASP A 556 35.14 11.41 16.16
C ASP A 556 35.85 10.85 17.39
N GLU A 557 37.19 10.95 17.40
CA GLU A 557 38.00 10.45 18.52
C GLU A 557 37.73 11.19 19.83
N THR A 558 37.24 12.43 19.78
CA THR A 558 37.01 13.23 20.99
C THR A 558 35.75 12.76 21.72
N SER A 559 34.63 12.64 21.00
CA SER A 559 33.35 12.18 21.57
C SER A 559 33.17 10.66 21.56
N GLN A 560 34.04 9.93 20.85
CA GLN A 560 33.93 8.48 20.62
C GLN A 560 32.63 8.09 19.88
N LEU A 561 32.13 8.96 18.98
CA LEU A 561 30.90 8.75 18.23
C LEU A 561 31.17 8.46 16.75
N ASN A 562 30.46 7.47 16.21
CA ASN A 562 30.31 7.33 14.77
C ASN A 562 29.28 8.35 14.27
N TYR A 563 29.59 9.04 13.18
CA TYR A 563 28.75 10.11 12.66
C TYR A 563 28.53 10.02 11.15
N TRP A 564 27.37 10.51 10.71
CA TRP A 564 27.11 10.81 9.30
C TRP A 564 27.58 12.22 8.95
N ILE A 565 28.14 12.39 7.75
CA ILE A 565 28.37 13.68 7.12
C ILE A 565 27.13 13.99 6.27
N VAL A 566 26.43 15.07 6.60
CA VAL A 566 25.13 15.37 6.01
C VAL A 566 25.13 16.77 5.42
N ALA A 567 24.70 16.88 4.17
CA ALA A 567 24.38 18.13 3.51
C ALA A 567 22.93 18.52 3.88
N ASN A 568 22.76 19.72 4.42
CA ASN A 568 21.45 20.27 4.75
C ASN A 568 20.90 21.08 3.56
N SER A 569 19.64 21.50 3.66
CA SER A 569 18.96 22.29 2.62
C SER A 569 18.70 23.74 3.07
N TRP A 570 19.52 24.27 3.98
CA TRP A 570 19.37 25.62 4.56
C TRP A 570 20.45 26.58 4.08
N GLY A 571 21.12 26.29 2.96
CA GLY A 571 22.19 27.13 2.44
C GLY A 571 23.53 27.00 3.17
N PRO A 572 24.59 27.61 2.61
CA PRO A 572 25.97 27.39 3.03
C PRO A 572 26.33 28.08 4.35
N ASP A 573 25.59 29.09 4.80
CA ASP A 573 25.93 29.84 6.02
C ASP A 573 25.49 29.13 7.32
N TRP A 574 24.81 27.99 7.20
CA TRP A 574 24.37 27.21 8.36
C TRP A 574 25.33 26.06 8.70
N GLY A 575 25.57 25.84 10.00
CA GLY A 575 26.43 24.76 10.47
C GLY A 575 27.85 24.86 9.91
N ILE A 576 28.37 23.75 9.39
CA ILE A 576 29.71 23.62 8.83
C ILE A 576 29.65 23.82 7.31
N ASN A 577 29.54 25.08 6.85
CA ASN A 577 29.41 25.42 5.43
C ASN A 577 28.19 24.74 4.75
N GLY A 578 27.05 24.69 5.44
CA GLY A 578 25.82 24.01 5.02
C GLY A 578 25.76 22.52 5.36
N PHE A 579 26.83 21.97 5.95
CA PHE A 579 26.88 20.59 6.43
C PHE A 579 26.69 20.51 7.94
N PHE A 580 26.33 19.32 8.42
CA PHE A 580 26.44 18.95 9.82
C PHE A 580 26.92 17.53 9.97
N TRP A 581 27.46 17.22 11.15
CA TRP A 581 27.72 15.85 11.56
C TRP A 581 26.72 15.46 12.62
N ILE A 582 26.20 14.24 12.52
CA ILE A 582 25.18 13.72 13.44
C ILE A 582 25.54 12.29 13.82
N SER A 583 25.38 11.97 15.10
CA SER A 583 25.57 10.59 15.56
C SER A 583 24.66 9.64 14.79
N MET A 584 25.18 8.48 14.37
CA MET A 584 24.40 7.46 13.68
C MET A 584 23.25 6.88 14.54
N GLU A 585 23.26 7.14 15.85
CA GLU A 585 22.35 6.53 16.84
C GLU A 585 21.23 7.47 17.29
N THR A 586 21.21 8.73 16.85
CA THR A 586 20.22 9.74 17.29
C THR A 586 19.19 10.06 16.21
N CYS A 587 18.05 10.61 16.64
CA CYS A 587 17.03 11.22 15.76
C CYS A 587 16.52 10.33 14.63
N SER A 588 16.64 9.01 14.78
CA SER A 588 16.22 8.01 13.79
C SER A 588 16.89 8.17 12.40
N ILE A 589 18.02 8.89 12.31
CA ILE A 589 18.71 9.24 11.04
C ILE A 589 19.11 8.01 10.20
N SER A 590 19.35 6.87 10.85
CA SER A 590 19.79 5.62 10.20
C SER A 590 18.64 4.65 9.90
N SER A 591 17.39 5.05 10.13
CA SER A 591 16.22 4.17 10.06
C SER A 591 15.42 4.26 8.75
N ASP A 592 15.58 5.36 8.02
CA ASP A 592 14.84 5.62 6.79
C ASP A 592 15.70 6.43 5.81
N ALA A 593 16.32 5.73 4.88
CA ALA A 593 17.06 6.30 3.77
C ALA A 593 16.62 5.68 2.45
N SER A 594 16.69 6.42 1.35
CA SER A 594 16.32 5.92 0.03
C SER A 594 17.11 6.55 -1.10
N ALA A 595 17.42 5.74 -2.12
CA ALA A 595 17.88 6.24 -3.40
C ALA A 595 17.72 5.22 -4.53
N ALA A 596 17.55 5.72 -5.75
CA ALA A 596 17.64 4.93 -6.98
C ALA A 596 19.00 5.14 -7.66
N GLN A 597 19.33 4.28 -8.62
CA GLN A 597 20.47 4.51 -9.52
C GLN A 597 20.12 5.61 -10.54
N ALA A 598 21.12 6.30 -11.08
CA ALA A 598 20.91 7.28 -12.15
C ALA A 598 20.78 6.59 -13.53
N ARG A 599 19.98 7.19 -14.43
CA ARG A 599 19.94 6.83 -15.85
C ARG A 599 20.93 7.71 -16.60
N VAL A 600 22.07 7.14 -16.98
CA VAL A 600 23.16 7.80 -17.73
C VAL A 600 23.06 7.51 -19.22
#